data_AF-A0A932U5T6-F1
#
_entry.id   AF-A0A932U5T6-F1
#
_cell.length_a   1.000
_cell.length_b   1.000
_cell.length_c   1.000
_cell.angle_alpha   90.00
_cell.angle_beta   90.00
_cell.angle_gamma   90.00
#
_symmetry.space_group_name_H-M   'P 1'
#
loop_
_entity.id
_entity.type
_entity.pdbx_description
1 polymer ?
#
loop_
_entity_poly.entity_id
_entity_poly.type
_entity_poly.pdbx_seq_one_letter_code
_entity_poly.pdbx_strand_id
1 'polypeptide(L)' 'MALLFEFAVQRYGRERLPDLLAQMRRPITWQTLIPAVFNVLVEEFEAGWRGWLGEEYGL' A
#
# COMPACT_ATOMS: atom_id res chain seq x y z
N MET A 1 4.21 3.97 9.03
CA MET A 1 4.75 2.91 8.13
C MET A 1 4.22 1.52 8.49
N ALA A 2 4.14 1.11 9.76
CA ALA A 2 3.58 -0.21 10.13
C ALA A 2 2.15 -0.44 9.57
N LEU A 3 1.28 0.55 9.71
CA LEU A 3 -0.11 0.55 9.22
C LEU A 3 -0.26 0.40 7.70
N LEU A 4 0.76 0.80 6.92
CA LEU A 4 0.73 0.67 5.47
C LEU A 4 0.96 -0.79 5.06
N PHE A 5 1.94 -1.45 5.67
CA PHE A 5 2.23 -2.86 5.39
C PHE A 5 1.09 -3.75 5.89
N GLU A 6 0.49 -3.44 7.04
CA GLU A 6 -0.69 -4.16 7.55
C GLU A 6 -1.87 -4.05 6.59
N PHE A 7 -2.23 -2.84 6.18
CA PHE A 7 -3.25 -2.63 5.14
C PHE A 7 -2.91 -3.38 3.86
N ALA A 8 -1.65 -3.31 3.40
CA ALA A 8 -1.23 -3.97 2.18
C ALA A 8 -1.34 -5.50 2.26
N VAL A 9 -0.96 -6.11 3.39
CA VAL A 9 -1.14 -7.55 3.64
C VAL A 9 -2.62 -7.91 3.64
N GLN A 10 -3.43 -7.14 4.36
CA GLN A 10 -4.85 -7.44 4.53
C GLN A 10 -5.63 -7.31 3.22
N ARG A 11 -5.30 -6.31 2.38
CA ARG A 11 -5.99 -6.01 1.13
C ARG A 11 -5.45 -6.79 -0.07
N TYR A 12 -4.13 -6.90 -0.19
CA TYR A 12 -3.45 -7.39 -1.40
C TYR A 12 -2.66 -8.68 -1.17
N GLY A 13 -2.66 -9.20 0.06
CA GLY A 13 -1.98 -10.43 0.41
C GLY A 13 -0.51 -10.23 0.79
N ARG A 14 0.01 -11.16 1.59
CA ARG A 14 1.40 -11.14 2.08
C ARG A 14 2.42 -11.37 0.95
N GLU A 15 2.00 -12.01 -0.13
CA GLU A 15 2.80 -12.29 -1.31
C GLU A 15 3.27 -11.03 -2.05
N ARG A 16 2.59 -9.89 -1.86
CA ARG A 16 2.97 -8.61 -2.47
C ARG A 16 4.01 -7.82 -1.67
N LEU A 17 4.26 -8.21 -0.42
CA LEU A 17 5.20 -7.51 0.45
C LEU A 17 6.65 -7.54 -0.04
N PRO A 18 7.18 -8.69 -0.53
CA PRO A 18 8.52 -8.73 -1.11
C PRO A 18 8.67 -7.76 -2.29
N ASP A 19 7.67 -7.68 -3.17
CA ASP A 19 7.69 -6.78 -4.33
C ASP A 19 7.68 -5.30 -3.90
N LEU A 20 6.84 -4.95 -2.92
CA LEU A 20 6.80 -3.62 -2.33
C LEU A 20 8.17 -3.23 -1.74
N LEU A 21 8.74 -4.11 -0.92
CA LEU A 21 10.03 -3.89 -0.28
C LEU A 21 11.17 -3.80 -1.30
N ALA A 22 11.15 -4.61 -2.36
CA ALA A 22 12.16 -4.58 -3.42
C ALA A 22 12.17 -3.25 -4.17
N GLN A 23 10.99 -2.68 -4.45
CA GLN A 23 10.87 -1.41 -5.17
C GLN A 23 11.21 -0.19 -4.30
N MET A 24 10.95 -0.23 -2.99
CA MET A 24 11.33 0.83 -2.05
C MET A 24 12.86 1.00 -1.90
N ARG A 25 13.68 0.05 -2.37
CA ARG A 25 15.16 0.17 -2.35
C ARG A 25 15.71 1.11 -3.41
N ARG A 26 14.87 1.63 -4.32
CA ARG A 26 15.24 2.57 -5.38
C ARG A 26 14.68 3.95 -5.06
N PRO A 27 15.27 5.03 -5.61
CA PRO A 27 14.59 6.33 -5.64
C PRO A 27 13.29 6.17 -6.45
N ILE A 28 12.16 6.04 -5.77
CA ILE A 28 10.84 5.82 -6.35
C ILE A 28 9.82 6.72 -5.65
N THR A 29 8.87 7.24 -6.41
CA THR A 29 7.77 8.04 -5.85
C THR A 29 6.59 7.15 -5.52
N TRP A 30 5.74 7.61 -4.61
CA TRP A 30 4.49 6.92 -4.32
C TRP A 30 3.62 6.70 -5.56
N GLN A 31 3.61 7.69 -6.47
CA GLN A 31 2.86 7.63 -7.72
C GLN A 31 3.34 6.53 -8.68
N THR A 32 4.58 6.08 -8.55
CA THR A 32 5.17 5.03 -9.41
C THR A 32 5.23 3.68 -8.71
N LEU A 33 5.41 3.67 -7.39
CA LEU A 33 5.47 2.47 -6.57
C LEU A 33 4.13 1.72 -6.52
N ILE A 34 3.04 2.42 -6.21
CA ILE A 34 1.74 1.79 -5.99
C ILE A 34 1.22 1.06 -7.25
N PRO A 35 1.18 1.70 -8.43
CA PRO A 35 0.70 1.01 -9.63
C PRO A 35 1.60 -0.17 -10.01
N ALA A 36 2.92 -0.05 -9.80
CA ALA A 36 3.86 -1.11 -10.14
C ALA A 36 3.74 -2.36 -9.24
N VAL A 37 3.33 -2.20 -7.98
CA VAL A 37 3.22 -3.31 -7.01
C VAL A 37 1.81 -3.90 -6.99
N PHE A 38 0.79 -3.04 -6.96
CA PHE A 38 -0.59 -3.45 -6.70
C PHE A 38 -1.50 -3.37 -7.92
N ASN A 39 -1.02 -2.84 -9.05
CA ASN A 39 -1.78 -2.68 -10.29
C ASN A 39 -3.10 -1.92 -10.08
N VAL A 40 -3.07 -0.87 -9.25
CA VAL A 40 -4.18 0.05 -8.97
C VAL A 40 -3.71 1.49 -9.09
N LEU A 41 -4.65 2.42 -9.24
CA LEU A 41 -4.33 3.84 -9.15
C LEU A 41 -3.92 4.22 -7.72
N VAL A 42 -3.09 5.25 -7.61
CA VAL A 42 -2.60 5.72 -6.30
C VAL A 42 -3.74 6.28 -5.47
N GLU A 43 -4.69 6.95 -6.12
CA GLU A 43 -5.87 7.53 -5.50
C GLU A 43 -6.80 6.44 -4.95
N GLU A 44 -6.95 5.33 -5.68
CA GLU A 44 -7.73 4.16 -5.24
C GLU A 44 -7.08 3.50 -4.02
N PHE A 45 -5.76 3.35 -4.05
CA PHE A 45 -4.99 2.83 -2.92
C PHE A 45 -5.13 3.73 -1.68
N GLU A 46 -4.93 5.04 -1.84
CA GLU A 46 -5.02 6.00 -0.73
C GLU A 46 -6.43 6.09 -0.15
N ALA A 47 -7.46 6.05 -0.99
CA ALA A 47 -8.85 6.01 -0.54
C ALA A 47 -9.12 4.74 0.27
N GLY A 48 -8.68 3.58 -0.21
CA GLY A 48 -8.81 2.31 0.52
C GLY A 48 -8.05 2.32 1.83
N TRP A 49 -6.82 2.86 1.84
CA TRP A 49 -6.02 2.94 3.06
C TRP A 49 -6.63 3.87 4.10
N ARG A 50 -7.13 5.04 3.70
CA ARG A 50 -7.84 5.97 4.60
C ARG A 50 -9.13 5.36 5.15
N GLY A 51 -9.92 4.67 4.31
CA GLY A 51 -11.11 3.97 4.76
C GLY A 51 -10.79 2.90 5.81
N TRP A 52 -9.77 2.09 5.55
CA TRP A 52 -9.29 1.08 6.50
C TRP A 52 -8.80 1.68 7.83
N LEU A 53 -8.07 2.82 7.79
CA LEU A 53 -7.67 3.52 9.00
C LEU A 53 -8.88 4.03 9.81
N GLY A 54 -9.92 4.52 9.13
CA GLY A 54 -11.16 4.96 9.78
C GLY A 54 -11.94 3.80 10.41
N GLU A 55 -12.00 2.65 9.75
CA GLU A 55 -12.69 1.46 10.26
C GLU A 55 -11.94 0.81 11.44
N GLU A 56 -10.62 0.64 11.32
CA GLU A 56 -9.81 -0.10 12.29
C GLU A 56 -9.40 0.77 13.49
N TYR A 57 -9.21 2.08 13.28
CA TYR A 57 -8.66 2.99 14.29
C TYR A 57 -9.49 4.26 14.55
N GLY A 58 -10.58 4.49 13.82
CA GLY A 58 -11.43 5.69 13.98
C GLY A 58 -10.78 7.00 13.53
N LEU A 59 -9.80 6.92 12.62
CA LEU A 59 -9.04 8.07 12.07
C LEU A 59 -9.66 8.69 10.83
#